data_AF-A0A947AE99-F1
#
_entry.id   AF-A0A947AE99-F1
#
_cell.length_a   1.000
_cell.length_b   1.000
_cell.length_c   1.000
_cell.angle_alpha   90.00
_cell.angle_beta   90.00
_cell.angle_gamma   90.00
#
_symmetry.space_group_name_H-M   'P 1'
#
loop_
_entity.id
_entity.type
_entity.pdbx_description
1 polymer ?
#
loop_
_entity_poly.entity_id
_entity_poly.type
_entity_poly.pdbx_seq_one_letter_code
_entity_poly.pdbx_strand_id
1 'polypeptide(L)' 'MRSRITAVNAIEILDSRGNPTVRVFVDLEDGTRATASVPSG' A
#
# COMPACT_ATOMS: atom_id res chain seq x y z
N MET A 1 7.97 17.17 10.56
CA MET A 1 7.03 16.12 10.12
C MET A 1 7.35 14.85 10.89
N ARG A 2 6.35 14.16 11.43
CA ARG A 2 6.55 12.89 12.16
C ARG A 2 6.20 11.75 11.20
N SER A 3 7.18 10.94 10.82
CA SER A 3 7.02 9.85 9.86
C SER A 3 6.73 8.49 10.51
N ARG A 4 6.25 8.48 11.77
CA ARG A 4 5.96 7.23 12.46
C ARG A 4 4.74 6.57 11.81
N ILE A 5 4.91 5.33 11.36
CA ILE A 5 3.82 4.51 10.82
C ILE A 5 2.89 4.09 11.98
N THR A 6 1.59 4.25 11.77
CA THR A 6 0.54 3.87 12.73
C THR A 6 -0.26 2.66 12.27
N ALA A 7 -0.43 2.47 10.96
CA ALA A 7 -1.08 1.29 10.41
C ALA A 7 -0.52 0.91 9.03
N VAL A 8 -0.57 -0.39 8.72
CA VAL A 8 -0.26 -0.96 7.40
C VAL A 8 -1.33 -2.00 7.09
N ASN A 9 -2.04 -1.82 5.98
CA ASN A 9 -3.05 -2.75 5.50
C ASN A 9 -2.77 -3.11 4.06
N ALA A 10 -3.14 -4.33 3.64
CA ALA A 10 -2.91 -4.80 2.29
C ALA A 10 -4.11 -5.58 1.75
N ILE A 11 -4.28 -5.53 0.43
CA ILE A 11 -5.25 -6.34 -0.31
C ILE A 11 -4.57 -6.95 -1.54
N GLU A 12 -5.09 -8.09 -1.98
CA GLU A 12 -4.80 -8.64 -3.30
C GLU A 12 -5.56 -7.85 -4.38
N ILE A 13 -4.88 -7.54 -5.48
CA ILE A 13 -5.44 -6.94 -6.70
C ILE A 13 -4.90 -7.70 -7.91
N LEU A 14 -5.40 -7.41 -9.11
CA LEU A 14 -4.82 -7.92 -10.36
C LEU A 14 -3.95 -6.85 -11.04
N ASP A 15 -2.82 -7.27 -11.62
CA ASP A 15 -1.95 -6.43 -12.46
C ASP A 15 -2.55 -6.23 -13.87
N SER A 16 -1.83 -5.54 -14.75
CA SER A 16 -2.25 -5.32 -16.15
C SER A 16 -2.33 -6.59 -17.00
N ARG A 17 -1.77 -7.70 -16.53
CA ARG A 17 -1.77 -9.03 -17.18
C ARG A 17 -2.76 -10.00 -16.52
N GLY A 18 -3.52 -9.55 -15.51
CA GLY A 18 -4.47 -10.38 -14.76
C GLY A 18 -3.83 -11.28 -13.70
N ASN A 19 -2.56 -11.08 -13.35
CA ASN A 19 -1.90 -11.83 -12.29
C ASN A 19 -2.15 -11.18 -10.92
N PRO A 20 -2.34 -11.98 -9.85
CA PRO A 20 -2.39 -11.44 -8.50
C PRO A 20 -1.14 -10.63 -8.13
N THR A 21 -1.35 -9.46 -7.53
CA THR A 21 -0.31 -8.62 -6.92
C THR A 21 -0.87 -7.89 -5.69
N VAL A 22 -0.01 -7.19 -4.95
CA VAL A 22 -0.36 -6.54 -3.67
C VAL A 22 -0.51 -5.04 -3.83
N ARG A 23 -1.59 -4.50 -3.24
CA ARG A 23 -1.74 -3.08 -2.92
C ARG A 23 -1.64 -2.87 -1.42
N VAL A 24 -0.86 -1.87 -1.01
CA VAL A 24 -0.64 -1.51 0.40
C VAL A 24 -1.14 -0.10 0.67
N PHE A 25 -1.78 0.06 1.83
CA PHE A 25 -2.19 1.32 2.43
C PHE A 25 -1.36 1.56 3.70
N VAL A 26 -0.82 2.77 3.86
CA VAL A 26 -0.01 3.17 5.02
C VAL A 26 -0.57 4.45 5.62
N ASP A 27 -0.80 4.44 6.93
CA ASP A 27 -1.15 5.62 7.70
C ASP A 27 0.04 6.05 8.58
N LEU A 28 0.32 7.35 8.62
CA LEU A 28 1.33 7.97 9.49
C LEU A 28 0.68 8.74 10.65
N GLU A 29 1.45 8.93 11.72
CA GLU A 29 1.02 9.68 12.93
C GLU A 29 0.61 11.12 12.61
N ASP A 30 1.21 11.74 11.59
CA ASP A 30 0.86 13.09 11.15
C ASP A 30 -0.42 13.18 10.29
N GLY A 31 -1.12 12.06 10.12
CA GLY A 31 -2.36 11.96 9.35
C GLY A 31 -2.15 11.70 7.85
N THR A 32 -0.90 11.64 7.37
CA THR A 32 -0.60 11.24 5.99
C THR A 32 -1.13 9.83 5.71
N ARG A 33 -1.86 9.68 4.60
CA ARG A 33 -2.29 8.38 4.06
C ARG A 33 -1.69 8.16 2.70
N ALA A 34 -1.01 7.04 2.51
CA ALA A 34 -0.37 6.68 1.26
C ALA A 34 -0.87 5.32 0.77
N THR A 35 -0.87 5.15 -0.56
CA THR A 35 -1.18 3.89 -1.22
C THR A 35 -0.18 3.60 -2.32
N ALA A 36 0.21 2.34 -2.48
CA ALA A 36 1.07 1.87 -3.55
C ALA A 36 0.65 0.48 -4.03
N SER A 37 0.80 0.22 -5.32
CA SER A 37 0.64 -1.12 -5.91
C SER A 37 1.98 -1.55 -6.47
N VAL A 38 2.40 -2.77 -6.17
CA VAL A 38 3.70 -3.30 -6.62
C VAL A 38 3.50 -4.04 -7.95
N PRO A 39 4.40 -3.90 -8.94
CA PRO A 39 4.40 -4.75 -10.13
C PRO A 39 4.57 -6.22 -9.72
N SER A 40 3.90 -7.14 -10.43
CA SER A 40 4.11 -8.57 -10.20
C SER A 40 5.46 -9.02 -10.77
N GLY A 41 6.25 -9.76 -9.99
CA GLY A 41 7.52 -10.36 -10.41
C GLY A 41 8.74 -9.56 -9.95
#